data_AF-A0A7G6E624-F1
#
_entry.id   AF-A0A7G6E624-F1
#
_cell.length_a   1.000
_cell.length_b   1.000
_cell.length_c   1.000
_cell.angle_alpha   90.00
_cell.angle_beta   90.00
_cell.angle_gamma   90.00
#
_symmetry.space_group_name_H-M   'P 1'
#
loop_
_entity.id
_entity.type
_entity.pdbx_description
1 polymer ?
#
loop_
_entity_poly.entity_id
_entity_poly.type
_entity_poly.pdbx_seq_one_letter_code
_entity_poly.pdbx_strand_id
1 'polypeptide(L)'
;MEKGYLEDFPHELAETIRDGQKHGVSDELMVKGMISLGNLMQKFVKPDTPEEALMKEMWDEATPEEKEMIAGLVLRIGKKRIH
;
A
#
# COMPACT_ATOMS: atom_id res chain seq x y z
N MET A 1 -8.45 12.56 -17.60
CA MET A 1 -7.43 12.23 -16.58
C MET A 1 -8.07 12.45 -15.23
N GLU A 2 -8.40 11.39 -14.52
CA GLU A 2 -8.99 11.50 -13.19
C GLU A 2 -7.84 11.77 -12.20
N LYS A 3 -7.57 13.06 -11.96
CA LYS A 3 -6.49 13.52 -11.06
C LYS A 3 -6.69 13.13 -9.59
N GLY A 4 -7.83 12.54 -9.22
CA GLY A 4 -8.22 12.34 -7.80
C GLY A 4 -7.54 11.15 -7.11
N TYR A 5 -7.33 10.02 -7.79
CA TYR A 5 -7.01 8.76 -7.10
C TYR A 5 -5.70 8.79 -6.31
N LEU A 6 -4.64 9.39 -6.86
CA LEU A 6 -3.34 9.51 -6.18
C LEU A 6 -3.30 10.62 -5.12
N GLU A 7 -4.20 11.60 -5.21
CA GLU A 7 -4.33 12.67 -4.20
C GLU A 7 -5.04 12.14 -2.95
N ASP A 8 -6.08 11.32 -3.14
CA ASP A 8 -6.93 10.77 -2.08
C ASP A 8 -6.34 9.51 -1.42
N PHE A 9 -5.68 8.64 -2.20
CA PHE A 9 -5.14 7.37 -1.70
C PHE A 9 -4.30 7.51 -0.42
N PRO A 10 -3.36 8.47 -0.31
CA PRO A 10 -2.56 8.60 0.91
C PRO A 10 -3.34 9.14 2.12
N HIS A 11 -4.47 9.83 1.90
CA HIS A 11 -5.36 10.27 2.98
C HIS A 11 -6.15 9.09 3.54
N GLU A 12 -6.78 8.28 2.67
CA GLU A 12 -7.48 7.05 3.06
C GLU A 12 -6.54 6.07 3.78
N LEU A 13 -5.30 5.96 3.28
CA LEU A 13 -4.26 5.16 3.91
C LEU A 13 -3.92 5.67 5.32
N ALA A 14 -3.82 6.98 5.50
CA ALA A 14 -3.56 7.60 6.81
C ALA A 14 -4.69 7.31 7.81
N GLU A 15 -5.95 7.37 7.38
CA GLU A 15 -7.11 7.02 8.21
C GLU A 15 -7.09 5.55 8.62
N THR A 16 -6.86 4.65 7.66
CA THR A 16 -6.75 3.20 7.91
C THR A 16 -5.63 2.88 8.90
N ILE A 17 -4.46 3.51 8.76
CA ILE A 17 -3.34 3.35 9.69
C ILE A 17 -3.72 3.88 11.08
N ARG A 18 -4.33 5.06 11.16
CA ARG A 18 -4.75 5.67 12.43
C ARG A 18 -5.72 4.74 13.17
N ASP A 19 -6.67 4.16 12.48
CA ASP A 19 -7.65 3.25 13.07
C ASP A 19 -7.04 1.91 13.50
N GLY A 20 -6.12 1.35 12.70
CA GLY A 20 -5.37 0.17 13.11
C GLY A 20 -4.55 0.42 14.38
N GLN A 21 -3.88 1.57 14.48
CA GLN A 21 -3.11 1.96 15.68
C GLN A 21 -4.00 2.11 16.92
N LYS A 22 -5.19 2.71 16.80
CA LYS A 22 -6.16 2.81 17.90
C LYS A 22 -6.57 1.43 18.45
N HIS A 23 -6.58 0.41 17.60
CA HIS A 23 -6.93 -0.96 17.96
C HIS A 23 -5.71 -1.83 18.33
N GLY A 24 -4.52 -1.24 18.45
CA GLY A 24 -3.29 -1.93 18.87
C GLY A 24 -2.58 -2.71 17.76
N VAL A 25 -2.89 -2.45 16.49
CA VAL A 25 -2.18 -3.06 15.36
C VAL A 25 -0.80 -2.42 15.24
N SER A 26 0.25 -3.24 15.32
CA SER A 26 1.63 -2.79 15.16
C SER A 26 1.97 -2.47 13.69
N ASP A 27 2.97 -1.63 13.46
CA ASP A 27 3.51 -1.37 12.12
C ASP A 27 3.89 -2.66 11.38
N GLU A 28 4.45 -3.64 12.10
CA GLU A 28 4.80 -4.96 11.55
C GLU A 28 3.57 -5.73 11.04
N LEU A 29 2.48 -5.73 11.83
CA LEU A 29 1.23 -6.35 11.42
C LEU A 29 0.60 -5.64 10.22
N MET A 30 0.72 -4.30 10.15
CA MET A 30 0.26 -3.53 8.98
C MET A 30 1.05 -3.90 7.73
N VAL A 31 2.38 -3.98 7.82
CA VAL A 31 3.25 -4.39 6.69
C VAL A 31 2.88 -5.79 6.20
N LYS A 32 2.68 -6.76 7.12
CA LYS A 32 2.22 -8.11 6.76
C LYS A 32 0.85 -8.10 6.08
N GLY A 33 -0.07 -7.25 6.55
CA GLY A 33 -1.38 -7.04 5.92
C GLY A 33 -1.26 -6.49 4.50
N MET A 34 -0.43 -5.46 4.31
CA MET A 34 -0.17 -4.87 2.99
C MET A 34 0.44 -5.87 2.01
N ILE A 35 1.41 -6.69 2.45
CA ILE A 35 1.98 -7.76 1.61
C ILE A 35 0.89 -8.76 1.20
N SER A 36 0.04 -9.16 2.15
CA SER A 36 -1.06 -10.11 1.88
C SER A 36 -2.05 -9.55 0.86
N LEU A 37 -2.40 -8.27 0.98
CA LEU A 37 -3.24 -7.57 0.01
C LEU A 37 -2.56 -7.44 -1.36
N GLY A 38 -1.29 -7.05 -1.41
CA GLY A 38 -0.53 -6.96 -2.65
C GLY A 38 -0.47 -8.30 -3.39
N ASN A 39 -0.17 -9.38 -2.67
CA ASN A 39 -0.15 -10.74 -3.23
C ASN A 39 -1.53 -11.22 -3.72
N LEU A 40 -2.62 -10.75 -3.09
CA LEU A 40 -3.97 -11.02 -3.54
C LEU A 40 -4.28 -10.23 -4.82
N MET A 41 -4.06 -8.91 -4.79
CA MET A 41 -4.36 -8.01 -5.90
C MET A 41 -3.58 -8.37 -7.16
N GLN A 42 -2.31 -8.78 -7.01
CA GLN A 42 -1.45 -9.26 -8.09
C GLN A 42 -2.15 -10.29 -9.00
N LYS A 43 -3.01 -11.16 -8.43
CA LYS A 43 -3.66 -12.26 -9.13
C LYS A 43 -5.00 -11.89 -9.77
N PHE A 44 -5.65 -10.84 -9.28
CA PHE A 44 -7.06 -10.56 -9.59
C PHE A 44 -7.32 -9.16 -10.15
N VAL A 45 -6.37 -8.25 -10.04
CA VAL A 45 -6.53 -6.85 -10.46
C VAL A 45 -5.83 -6.64 -11.80
N LYS A 46 -6.60 -6.20 -12.78
CA LYS A 46 -6.06 -5.63 -14.01
C LYS A 46 -5.76 -4.15 -13.74
N PRO A 47 -4.56 -3.65 -14.04
CA PRO A 47 -4.26 -2.23 -13.85
C PRO A 47 -5.08 -1.39 -14.84
N ASP A 48 -5.67 -0.30 -14.33
CA ASP A 48 -6.47 0.64 -15.10
C ASP A 48 -5.67 1.90 -15.50
N THR A 49 -4.56 2.17 -14.80
CA THR A 49 -3.63 3.28 -15.08
C THR A 49 -2.19 2.80 -15.31
N PRO A 50 -1.33 3.58 -16.01
CA PRO A 50 0.09 3.29 -16.15
C PRO A 50 0.83 3.15 -14.81
N GLU A 51 0.45 3.94 -13.80
CA GLU A 51 1.03 3.91 -12.46
C GLU A 51 0.68 2.60 -11.73
N GLU A 52 -0.56 2.14 -11.85
CA GLU A 52 -0.97 0.83 -11.33
C GLU A 52 -0.26 -0.32 -12.05
N ALA A 53 -0.09 -0.20 -13.38
CA ALA A 53 0.64 -1.20 -14.16
C ALA A 53 2.10 -1.30 -13.71
N LEU A 54 2.78 -0.16 -13.54
CA LEU A 54 4.15 -0.11 -13.02
C LEU A 54 4.24 -0.72 -11.61
N MET A 55 3.33 -0.36 -10.70
CA MET A 55 3.31 -0.93 -9.35
C MET A 55 3.10 -2.44 -9.37
N LYS A 56 2.25 -2.94 -10.28
CA LYS A 56 2.04 -4.37 -10.47
C LYS A 56 3.30 -5.05 -10.98
N GLU A 57 3.96 -4.51 -12.02
CA GLU A 57 5.22 -5.07 -12.55
C GLU A 57 6.32 -5.08 -11.50
N MET A 58 6.49 -3.99 -10.75
CA MET A 58 7.44 -3.94 -9.62
C MET A 58 7.12 -5.00 -8.56
N TRP A 59 5.83 -5.22 -8.25
CA TRP A 59 5.42 -6.24 -7.29
C TRP A 59 5.57 -7.67 -7.81
N ASP A 60 5.41 -7.88 -9.11
CA ASP A 60 5.59 -9.19 -9.76
C ASP A 60 7.07 -9.63 -9.70
N GLU A 61 8.00 -8.69 -9.95
CA GLU A 61 9.45 -8.96 -9.99
C GLU A 61 10.12 -8.95 -8.60
N ALA A 62 9.53 -8.28 -7.62
CA ALA A 62 10.13 -8.11 -6.29
C ALA A 62 10.32 -9.42 -5.52
N THR A 63 11.48 -9.58 -4.87
CA THR A 63 11.72 -10.64 -3.88
C THR A 63 10.83 -10.45 -2.64
N PRO A 64 10.71 -11.46 -1.75
CA PRO A 64 9.99 -11.30 -0.48
C PRO A 64 10.47 -10.10 0.34
N GLU A 65 11.78 -9.89 0.43
CA GLU A 65 12.41 -8.78 1.15
C GLU A 65 12.09 -7.43 0.50
N GLU A 66 12.06 -7.38 -0.83
CA GLU A 66 11.73 -6.16 -1.57
C GLU A 66 10.24 -5.81 -1.44
N LYS A 67 9.34 -6.80 -1.40
CA LYS A 67 7.91 -6.58 -1.10
C LYS A 67 7.70 -6.00 0.30
N GLU A 68 8.48 -6.47 1.28
CA GLU A 68 8.49 -5.89 2.61
C GLU A 68 8.99 -4.43 2.60
N MET A 69 10.04 -4.14 1.83
CA MET A 69 10.52 -2.78 1.64
C MET A 69 9.47 -1.87 0.99
N ILE A 70 8.78 -2.33 -0.05
CA ILE A 70 7.70 -1.59 -0.72
C ILE A 70 6.55 -1.33 0.25
N ALA A 71 6.07 -2.35 0.96
CA ALA A 71 5.01 -2.20 1.96
C ALA A 71 5.42 -1.22 3.08
N GLY A 72 6.66 -1.28 3.55
CA GLY A 72 7.20 -0.34 4.53
C GLY A 72 7.27 1.10 4.00
N LEU A 73 7.57 1.30 2.71
CA LEU A 73 7.51 2.63 2.06
C LEU A 73 6.07 3.15 2.04
N VAL A 74 5.10 2.33 1.63
CA VAL A 74 3.67 2.68 1.61
C VAL A 74 3.19 3.08 3.00
N LEU A 75 3.50 2.28 4.03
CA LEU A 75 3.18 2.61 5.41
C LEU A 75 3.76 3.97 5.84
N ARG A 76 5.03 4.25 5.52
CA ARG A 76 5.66 5.55 5.82
C ARG A 76 5.03 6.71 5.07
N ILE A 77 4.59 6.52 3.83
CA ILE A 77 3.87 7.53 3.05
C ILE A 77 2.56 7.89 3.76
N GLY A 78 1.77 6.89 4.18
CA GLY A 78 0.53 7.12 4.94
C GLY A 78 0.78 7.80 6.28
N LYS A 79 1.76 7.32 7.06
CA LYS A 79 2.11 7.90 8.36
C LYS A 79 2.53 9.37 8.30
N LYS A 80 3.22 9.79 7.23
CA LYS A 80 3.59 11.20 7.03
C LYS A 80 2.39 12.14 6.87
N ARG A 81 1.21 11.60 6.53
CA ARG A 81 -0.03 12.36 6.34
C ARG A 81 -1.01 12.21 7.50
N ILE A 82 -0.61 11.52 8.58
CA ILE A 82 -1.36 11.52 9.84
C ILE A 82 -1.04 12.85 10.54
N HIS A 83 -2.03 13.73 10.56
CA HIS A 83 -2.08 14.92 11.41
C HIS A 83 -2.88 14.62 12.67
#